data_AF-V4AQ54-F1
#
_entry.id   AF-V4AQ54-F1
#
_cell.length_a   1.000
_cell.length_b   1.000
_cell.length_c   1.000
_cell.angle_alpha   90.00
_cell.angle_beta   90.00
_cell.angle_gamma   90.00
#
_symmetry.space_group_name_H-M   'P 1'
#
loop_
_entity.id
_entity.type
_entity.pdbx_description
1 polymer ?
#
loop_
_entity_poly.entity_id
_entity_poly.type
_entity_poly.pdbx_seq_one_letter_code
_entity_poly.pdbx_strand_id
1 'polypeptide(L)'
;LSRSDHRDPLLNLHQFKYLINADMCEQNLFVLAFVHSSPNNVKERNEIRSTWGGDKRAHCRTVFLLGDPQNDQIQLAITEEARKYKDIVQGDFKDSYRNLTYKHIMGLSWTTRNCPNVRYILKTDDDTMVNVFNMMEYLSKANPLKNFLYCRVFPKSRPFRSINKWRVNFTEYPFSFYPSYCAGFAYLMTPDVAVQFLKVSKYVKFYWIDDVFITGIL
;
A
#
# COMPACT_ATOMS: atom_id res chain seq x y z
N LEU A 1 -0.44 10.82 -21.36
CA LEU A 1 -0.08 9.38 -21.27
C LEU A 1 1.01 9.11 -22.31
N SER A 2 2.29 9.10 -21.92
CA SER A 2 3.39 8.81 -22.84
C SER A 2 3.56 7.30 -23.01
N ARG A 3 3.88 6.87 -24.24
CA ARG A 3 4.02 5.48 -24.72
C ARG A 3 5.19 4.69 -24.08
N SER A 4 5.82 5.17 -23.01
CA SER A 4 7.10 4.62 -22.52
C SER A 4 6.98 3.60 -21.37
N ASP A 5 5.84 3.48 -20.69
CA ASP A 5 5.73 2.66 -19.46
C ASP A 5 5.43 1.15 -19.70
N HIS A 6 5.50 0.69 -20.96
CA HIS A 6 5.10 -0.67 -21.37
C HIS A 6 6.25 -1.68 -21.53
N ARG A 7 7.52 -1.30 -21.26
CA ARG A 7 8.66 -2.10 -21.74
C ARG A 7 9.54 -2.78 -20.69
N ASP A 8 9.49 -2.37 -19.43
CA ASP A 8 10.44 -2.91 -18.45
C ASP A 8 9.76 -3.87 -17.47
N PRO A 9 10.24 -5.13 -17.34
CA PRO A 9 9.74 -6.05 -16.33
C PRO A 9 10.08 -5.54 -14.93
N LEU A 10 9.16 -5.71 -13.98
CA LEU A 10 9.46 -5.46 -12.58
C LEU A 10 10.60 -6.37 -12.11
N LEU A 11 11.59 -5.76 -11.48
CA LEU A 11 12.63 -6.44 -10.73
C LEU A 11 12.08 -6.87 -9.38
N ASN A 12 12.65 -7.89 -8.76
CA ASN A 12 12.28 -8.30 -7.41
C ASN A 12 13.08 -7.48 -6.39
N LEU A 13 12.70 -6.21 -6.19
CA LEU A 13 13.32 -5.34 -5.20
C LEU A 13 12.76 -5.64 -3.81
N HIS A 14 13.61 -6.15 -2.92
CA HIS A 14 13.26 -6.44 -1.53
C HIS A 14 14.00 -5.55 -0.52
N GLN A 15 15.04 -4.86 -0.97
CA GLN A 15 15.79 -3.90 -0.18
C GLN A 15 15.47 -2.51 -0.73
N PHE A 16 14.65 -1.77 0.01
CA PHE A 16 14.34 -0.38 -0.29
C PHE A 16 15.20 0.50 0.58
N LYS A 17 15.80 1.52 -0.03
CA LYS A 17 16.33 2.65 0.73
C LYS A 17 15.17 3.60 1.00
N TYR A 18 14.98 3.95 2.26
CA TYR A 18 14.01 4.98 2.63
C TYR A 18 14.65 6.35 2.44
N LEU A 19 14.17 7.11 1.47
CA LEU A 19 14.59 8.50 1.24
C LEU A 19 14.03 9.41 2.34
N ILE A 20 12.80 9.13 2.77
CA ILE A 20 12.14 9.76 3.90
C ILE A 20 11.57 8.65 4.76
N ASN A 21 11.81 8.74 6.06
CA ASN A 21 11.34 7.76 7.02
C ASN A 21 10.46 8.47 8.07
N ALA A 22 9.21 8.04 8.20
CA ALA A 22 8.32 8.54 9.24
C ALA A 22 8.74 7.99 10.60
N ASP A 23 8.56 8.79 11.65
CA ASP A 23 8.74 8.38 13.04
C ASP A 23 7.43 8.60 13.80
N MET A 24 6.60 7.56 13.83
CA MET A 24 5.22 7.64 14.31
C MET A 24 4.69 6.37 14.99
N CYS A 25 5.52 5.33 15.11
CA CYS A 25 5.14 4.05 15.69
C CYS A 25 5.26 4.11 17.22
N GLU A 26 4.13 4.24 17.90
CA GLU A 26 4.05 4.18 19.37
C GLU A 26 3.92 2.73 19.86
N GLN A 27 4.28 2.47 21.12
CA GLN A 27 4.30 1.09 21.67
C GLN A 27 2.95 0.36 21.60
N ASN A 28 1.82 1.09 21.60
CA ASN A 28 0.46 0.53 21.66
C ASN A 28 -0.43 0.99 20.49
N LEU A 29 0.11 1.01 19.27
CA LEU A 29 -0.67 1.38 18.08
C LEU A 29 -1.70 0.29 17.73
N PHE A 30 -2.99 0.64 17.71
CA PHE A 30 -4.05 -0.33 17.41
C PHE A 30 -4.18 -0.60 15.91
N VAL A 31 -4.39 0.45 15.09
CA VAL A 31 -4.35 0.34 13.62
C VAL A 31 -3.30 1.28 13.04
N LEU A 32 -2.49 0.77 12.12
CA LEU A 32 -1.71 1.60 11.20
C LEU A 32 -2.31 1.50 9.81
N ALA A 33 -2.83 2.63 9.31
CA ALA A 33 -3.22 2.79 7.92
C ALA A 33 -2.01 3.23 7.10
N PHE A 34 -1.59 2.42 6.14
CA PHE A 34 -0.61 2.81 5.14
C PHE A 34 -1.32 3.09 3.81
N VAL A 35 -1.23 4.34 3.37
CA VAL A 35 -1.99 4.88 2.25
C VAL A 35 -1.06 4.98 1.04
N HIS A 36 -1.40 4.29 -0.04
CA HIS A 36 -0.73 4.52 -1.31
C HIS A 36 -1.11 5.90 -1.83
N SER A 37 -0.12 6.78 -2.02
CA SER A 37 -0.34 8.11 -2.57
C SER A 37 0.68 8.43 -3.66
N SER A 38 0.31 9.30 -4.60
CA SER A 38 1.23 9.85 -5.59
C SER A 38 1.94 11.08 -5.04
N PRO A 39 3.21 11.35 -5.36
CA PRO A 39 3.91 12.57 -4.96
C PRO A 39 3.12 13.86 -5.17
N ASN A 40 2.39 13.95 -6.29
CA ASN A 40 1.59 15.11 -6.66
C ASN A 40 0.26 15.24 -5.88
N ASN A 41 -0.19 14.18 -5.21
CA ASN A 41 -1.51 14.12 -4.55
C ASN A 41 -1.49 14.76 -3.15
N VAL A 42 -0.90 15.94 -3.04
CA VAL A 42 -0.81 16.68 -1.77
C VAL A 42 -2.20 17.02 -1.23
N LYS A 43 -3.15 17.31 -2.13
CA LYS A 43 -4.52 17.65 -1.76
C LYS A 43 -5.22 16.46 -1.11
N GLU A 44 -5.14 15.28 -1.74
CA GLU A 44 -5.74 14.04 -1.26
C GLU A 44 -5.17 13.64 0.10
N ARG A 45 -3.86 13.74 0.29
CA ARG A 45 -3.24 13.53 1.61
C ARG A 45 -3.77 14.50 2.66
N ASN A 46 -3.90 15.78 2.32
CA ASN A 46 -4.46 16.78 3.24
C ASN A 46 -5.93 16.52 3.58
N GLU A 47 -6.74 16.07 2.63
CA GLU A 47 -8.14 15.67 2.88
C GLU A 47 -8.21 14.46 3.81
N ILE A 48 -7.34 13.45 3.63
CA ILE A 48 -7.27 12.31 4.55
C ILE A 48 -6.86 12.77 5.96
N ARG A 49 -5.88 13.67 6.08
CA ARG A 49 -5.45 14.26 7.36
C ARG A 49 -6.56 15.07 8.04
N SER A 50 -7.37 15.81 7.28
CA SER A 50 -8.47 16.62 7.83
C SER A 50 -9.72 15.81 8.14
N THR A 51 -9.81 14.56 7.66
CA THR A 51 -10.96 13.68 7.82
C THR A 51 -10.60 12.41 8.62
N TRP A 52 -10.77 11.23 8.02
CA TRP A 52 -10.71 9.95 8.73
C TRP A 52 -9.29 9.57 9.17
N GLY A 53 -8.26 10.02 8.45
CA GLY A 53 -6.88 9.61 8.69
C GLY A 53 -6.14 10.44 9.74
N GLY A 54 -6.69 11.58 10.15
CA GLY A 54 -6.14 12.42 11.22
C GLY A 54 -6.96 12.43 12.52
N ASP A 55 -8.06 11.68 12.60
CA ASP A 55 -8.91 11.66 13.79
C ASP A 55 -8.27 10.86 14.93
N LYS A 56 -7.76 11.58 15.94
CA LYS A 56 -7.10 11.01 17.11
C LYS A 56 -8.00 10.07 17.93
N ARG A 57 -9.33 10.18 17.82
CA ARG A 57 -10.29 9.33 18.55
C ARG A 57 -10.36 7.91 17.97
N ALA A 58 -9.93 7.73 16.73
CA ALA A 58 -10.02 6.45 16.04
C ALA A 58 -8.90 5.45 16.42
N HIS A 59 -7.91 5.85 17.23
CA HIS A 59 -6.70 5.02 17.51
C HIS A 59 -6.07 4.39 16.25
N CYS A 60 -6.23 5.09 15.13
CA CYS A 60 -5.74 4.72 13.81
C CYS A 60 -4.74 5.80 13.38
N ARG A 61 -3.49 5.40 13.12
CA ARG A 61 -2.47 6.31 12.61
C ARG A 61 -2.32 6.10 11.11
N THR A 62 -2.12 7.19 10.38
CA THR A 62 -2.03 7.18 8.92
C THR A 62 -0.63 7.54 8.49
N VAL A 63 -0.03 6.72 7.63
CA VAL A 63 1.25 6.99 6.96
C VAL A 63 1.02 6.96 5.44
N PHE A 64 1.58 7.93 4.73
CA PHE A 64 1.52 8.00 3.28
C PHE A 64 2.78 7.40 2.67
N LEU A 65 2.59 6.49 1.72
CA LEU A 65 3.67 5.82 1.00
C LEU A 65 3.86 6.45 -0.37
N LEU A 66 5.07 6.94 -0.61
CA LEU A 66 5.48 7.57 -1.87
C LEU A 66 6.71 6.85 -2.45
N GLY A 67 6.89 6.96 -3.75
CA GLY A 67 8.14 6.70 -4.45
C GLY A 67 8.85 7.99 -4.83
N ASP A 68 9.94 7.85 -5.59
CA ASP A 68 10.69 8.93 -6.19
C ASP A 68 9.89 9.59 -7.34
N PRO A 69 9.60 10.90 -7.29
CA PRO A 69 8.84 11.60 -8.32
C PRO A 69 9.60 11.82 -9.63
N GLN A 70 10.91 11.57 -9.68
CA GLN A 70 11.81 11.88 -10.81
C GLN A 70 11.76 13.37 -11.21
N ASN A 71 11.57 14.23 -10.21
CA ASN A 71 11.46 15.67 -10.37
C ASN A 71 11.87 16.38 -9.07
N ASP A 72 12.92 17.20 -9.14
CA ASP A 72 13.51 17.83 -7.96
C ASP A 72 12.58 18.83 -7.27
N GLN A 73 11.74 19.54 -8.03
CA GLN A 73 10.77 20.50 -7.46
C GLN A 73 9.70 19.76 -6.65
N ILE A 74 9.19 18.65 -7.19
CA ILE A 74 8.24 17.79 -6.47
C ILE A 74 8.93 17.15 -5.26
N GLN A 75 10.18 16.69 -5.39
CA GLN A 75 10.93 16.11 -4.26
C GLN A 75 11.14 17.12 -3.13
N LEU A 76 11.45 18.38 -3.45
CA LEU A 76 11.56 19.45 -2.46
C LEU A 76 10.24 19.65 -1.71
N ALA A 77 9.11 19.71 -2.44
CA ALA A 77 7.78 19.86 -1.85
C ALA A 77 7.42 18.68 -0.92
N ILE A 78 7.73 17.43 -1.32
CA ILE A 78 7.53 16.25 -0.46
C ILE A 78 8.39 16.35 0.81
N THR A 79 9.63 16.81 0.69
CA THR A 79 10.55 16.95 1.83
C THR A 79 10.03 17.97 2.84
N GLU A 80 9.50 19.11 2.37
CA GLU A 80 8.85 20.11 3.21
C GLU A 80 7.57 19.58 3.88
N GLU A 81 6.75 18.85 3.13
CA GLU A 81 5.55 18.19 3.65
C GLU A 81 5.89 17.17 4.73
N ALA A 82 6.88 16.31 4.49
CA ALA A 82 7.34 15.31 5.43
C ALA A 82 7.90 15.94 6.72
N ARG A 83 8.65 17.05 6.60
CA ARG A 83 9.14 17.81 7.76
C ARG A 83 7.99 18.36 8.61
N LYS A 84 6.91 18.79 7.96
CA LYS A 84 5.75 19.39 8.62
C LYS A 84 4.88 18.35 9.33
N TYR A 85 4.52 17.25 8.65
CA TYR A 85 3.51 16.31 9.13
C TYR A 85 4.07 15.02 9.72
N LYS A 86 5.32 14.66 9.39
CA LYS A 86 6.03 13.47 9.89
C LYS A 86 5.31 12.14 9.62
N ASP A 87 4.50 12.09 8.58
CA ASP A 87 3.63 10.96 8.22
C ASP A 87 3.90 10.42 6.80
N ILE A 88 5.11 10.67 6.26
CA ILE A 88 5.51 10.21 4.92
C ILE A 88 6.63 9.19 5.04
N VAL A 89 6.47 8.09 4.32
CA VAL A 89 7.53 7.11 4.04
C VAL A 89 7.75 7.11 2.53
N GLN A 90 8.98 7.40 2.12
CA GLN A 90 9.35 7.48 0.71
C GLN A 90 10.41 6.45 0.36
N GLY A 91 10.16 5.63 -0.65
CA GLY A 91 11.11 4.68 -1.22
C GLY A 91 11.91 5.25 -2.39
N ASP A 92 13.05 4.63 -2.67
CA ASP A 92 14.00 4.99 -3.73
C ASP A 92 13.66 4.40 -5.11
N PHE A 93 12.41 4.05 -5.35
CA PHE A 93 11.92 3.58 -6.64
C PHE A 93 11.04 4.64 -7.30
N LYS A 94 11.11 4.76 -8.63
CA LYS A 94 10.24 5.66 -9.40
C LYS A 94 8.77 5.42 -9.05
N ASP A 95 8.05 6.48 -8.70
CA ASP A 95 6.62 6.41 -8.46
C ASP A 95 5.85 6.28 -9.78
N SER A 96 5.21 5.13 -9.99
CA SER A 96 4.38 4.87 -11.15
C SER A 96 3.36 3.77 -10.84
N TYR A 97 2.29 3.70 -11.65
CA TYR A 97 1.31 2.61 -11.55
C TYR A 97 1.95 1.22 -11.68
N ARG A 98 2.96 1.09 -12.55
CA ARG A 98 3.69 -0.16 -12.74
C ARG A 98 4.50 -0.56 -11.50
N ASN A 99 4.89 0.40 -10.68
CA ASN A 99 5.72 0.20 -9.49
C ASN A 99 4.90 0.16 -8.19
N LEU A 100 3.57 0.07 -8.24
CA LEU A 100 2.72 -0.01 -7.05
C LEU A 100 3.09 -1.19 -6.15
N THR A 101 3.55 -2.29 -6.73
CA THR A 101 4.02 -3.46 -5.97
C THR A 101 5.24 -3.15 -5.10
N TYR A 102 6.17 -2.31 -5.58
CA TYR A 102 7.27 -1.84 -4.74
C TYR A 102 6.76 -1.01 -3.57
N LYS A 103 5.83 -0.09 -3.83
CA LYS A 103 5.20 0.72 -2.80
C LYS A 103 4.50 -0.14 -1.75
N HIS A 104 3.82 -1.18 -2.19
CA HIS A 104 3.13 -2.12 -1.31
C HIS A 104 4.12 -2.92 -0.44
N ILE A 105 5.09 -3.60 -1.06
CA ILE A 105 6.08 -4.40 -0.33
C ILE A 105 6.91 -3.51 0.61
N MET A 106 7.28 -2.30 0.17
CA MET A 106 7.93 -1.30 1.01
C MET A 106 7.08 -0.97 2.23
N GLY A 107 5.78 -0.73 2.04
CA GLY A 107 4.84 -0.42 3.10
C GLY A 107 4.70 -1.52 4.13
N LEU A 108 4.54 -2.77 3.67
CA LEU A 108 4.49 -3.94 4.55
C LEU A 108 5.80 -4.06 5.33
N SER A 109 6.92 -3.97 4.61
CA SER A 109 8.26 -4.12 5.19
C SER A 109 8.58 -3.04 6.20
N TRP A 110 8.20 -1.79 5.92
CA TRP A 110 8.35 -0.65 6.82
C TRP A 110 7.51 -0.85 8.07
N THR A 111 6.24 -1.23 7.91
CA THR A 111 5.30 -1.44 9.02
C THR A 111 5.79 -2.56 9.95
N THR A 112 6.17 -3.72 9.41
CA THR A 112 6.65 -4.85 10.22
C THR A 112 7.96 -4.56 10.95
N ARG A 113 8.77 -3.63 10.45
CA ARG A 113 10.06 -3.26 11.05
C ARG A 113 9.92 -2.15 12.09
N ASN A 114 9.15 -1.10 11.80
CA ASN A 114 9.08 0.10 12.65
C ASN A 114 7.90 0.05 13.64
N CYS A 115 6.83 -0.67 13.31
CA CYS A 115 5.62 -0.82 14.11
C CYS A 115 5.38 -2.30 14.51
N PRO A 116 6.35 -3.00 15.15
CA PRO A 116 6.24 -4.45 15.38
C PRO A 116 5.08 -4.87 16.28
N ASN A 117 4.57 -3.95 17.11
CA ASN A 117 3.47 -4.20 18.05
C ASN A 117 2.11 -3.70 17.56
N VAL A 118 2.00 -3.26 16.30
CA VAL A 118 0.71 -2.83 15.75
C VAL A 118 -0.29 -4.00 15.76
N ARG A 119 -1.56 -3.77 16.11
CA ARG A 119 -2.55 -4.87 16.13
C ARG A 119 -3.12 -5.18 14.76
N TYR A 120 -3.37 -4.16 13.95
CA TYR A 120 -3.90 -4.29 12.59
C TYR A 120 -3.24 -3.32 11.62
N ILE A 121 -3.12 -3.75 10.37
CA ILE A 121 -2.59 -2.96 9.26
C ILE A 121 -3.73 -2.76 8.26
N LEU A 122 -4.06 -1.51 7.96
CA LEU A 122 -5.06 -1.15 6.95
C LEU A 122 -4.35 -0.65 5.69
N LYS A 123 -4.42 -1.39 4.58
CA LYS A 123 -4.09 -0.83 3.26
C LYS A 123 -5.25 -0.02 2.74
N THR A 124 -4.95 1.14 2.17
CA THR A 124 -5.91 1.91 1.37
C THR A 124 -5.20 2.76 0.32
N ASP A 125 -5.98 3.32 -0.61
CA ASP A 125 -5.53 4.32 -1.58
C ASP A 125 -5.92 5.74 -1.12
N ASP A 126 -5.27 6.76 -1.69
CA ASP A 126 -5.50 8.17 -1.32
C ASP A 126 -6.81 8.77 -1.84
N ASP A 127 -7.55 8.03 -2.67
CA ASP A 127 -8.88 8.35 -3.18
C ASP A 127 -10.00 7.58 -2.45
N THR A 128 -9.70 6.96 -1.32
CA THR A 128 -10.63 6.12 -0.55
C THR A 128 -11.00 6.73 0.80
N MET A 129 -12.29 6.68 1.13
CA MET A 129 -12.83 7.07 2.43
C MET A 129 -13.03 5.85 3.33
N VAL A 130 -12.55 5.92 4.57
CA VAL A 130 -12.68 4.84 5.55
C VAL A 130 -13.53 5.29 6.73
N ASN A 131 -14.58 4.53 7.04
CA ASN A 131 -15.32 4.72 8.29
C ASN A 131 -14.54 4.09 9.45
N VAL A 132 -13.54 4.83 9.96
CA VAL A 132 -12.62 4.36 11.00
C VAL A 132 -13.34 4.03 12.31
N PHE A 133 -14.44 4.70 12.65
CA PHE A 133 -15.21 4.39 13.87
C PHE A 133 -15.88 3.03 13.79
N ASN A 134 -16.57 2.74 12.68
CA ASN A 134 -17.19 1.44 12.47
C ASN A 134 -16.14 0.31 12.38
N MET A 135 -15.00 0.59 11.74
CA MET A 135 -13.87 -0.34 11.71
C MET A 135 -13.37 -0.66 13.14
N MET A 136 -13.18 0.36 13.97
CA MET A 136 -12.71 0.18 15.35
C MET A 136 -13.73 -0.55 16.21
N GLU A 137 -15.02 -0.26 16.05
CA GLU A 137 -16.08 -0.99 16.74
C GLU A 137 -16.05 -2.48 16.40
N TYR A 138 -15.90 -2.82 15.11
CA TYR A 138 -15.77 -4.20 14.67
C TYR A 138 -14.52 -4.88 15.27
N LEU A 139 -13.36 -4.23 15.20
CA LEU A 139 -12.09 -4.81 15.66
C LEU A 139 -11.96 -4.92 17.18
N SER A 140 -12.62 -4.05 17.93
CA SER A 140 -12.62 -4.11 19.40
C SER A 140 -13.44 -5.27 19.96
N LYS A 141 -14.46 -5.72 19.23
CA LYS A 141 -15.30 -6.87 19.60
C LYS A 141 -14.70 -8.21 19.15
N ALA A 142 -13.75 -8.18 18.22
CA ALA A 142 -13.09 -9.39 17.77
C ALA A 142 -12.07 -9.86 18.82
N ASN A 143 -12.09 -11.16 19.15
CA ASN A 143 -10.96 -11.79 19.83
C ASN A 143 -9.68 -11.56 19.01
N PRO A 144 -8.49 -11.46 19.63
CA PRO A 144 -7.24 -11.16 18.93
C PRO A 144 -7.11 -12.02 17.67
N LEU A 145 -7.32 -11.39 16.52
CA LEU A 145 -7.33 -12.09 15.25
C LEU A 145 -5.88 -12.46 14.93
N LYS A 146 -5.69 -13.67 14.44
CA LYS A 146 -4.43 -14.16 13.89
C LYS A 146 -4.70 -14.71 12.51
N ASN A 147 -3.71 -14.61 11.62
CA ASN A 147 -3.82 -15.02 10.23
C ASN A 147 -5.07 -14.46 9.55
N PHE A 148 -5.31 -13.16 9.75
CA PHE A 148 -6.55 -12.51 9.36
C PHE A 148 -6.32 -11.51 8.23
N LEU A 149 -7.13 -11.64 7.18
CA LEU A 149 -7.23 -10.73 6.05
C LEU A 149 -8.72 -10.48 5.77
N TYR A 150 -9.14 -9.22 5.81
CA TYR A 150 -10.52 -8.82 5.60
C TYR A 150 -10.63 -7.78 4.49
N CYS A 151 -11.44 -8.10 3.49
CA CYS A 151 -11.57 -7.29 2.30
C CYS A 151 -12.82 -7.69 1.50
N ARG A 152 -13.14 -6.89 0.49
CA ARG A 152 -14.02 -7.33 -0.58
C ARG A 152 -13.24 -8.25 -1.52
N VAL A 153 -13.63 -9.52 -1.59
CA VAL A 153 -12.97 -10.50 -2.48
C VAL A 153 -13.52 -10.39 -3.91
N PHE A 154 -12.62 -10.41 -4.89
CA PHE A 154 -12.95 -10.53 -6.31
C PHE A 154 -12.59 -11.93 -6.82
N PRO A 155 -13.57 -12.85 -6.93
CA PRO A 155 -13.33 -14.20 -7.43
C PRO A 155 -13.27 -14.21 -8.96
N LYS A 156 -12.32 -14.99 -9.51
CA LYS A 156 -12.23 -15.29 -10.96
C LYS A 156 -12.30 -14.04 -11.86
N SER A 157 -11.66 -12.94 -11.45
CA SER A 157 -11.51 -11.77 -12.33
C SER A 157 -10.61 -12.08 -13.51
N ARG A 158 -10.88 -11.48 -14.67
CA ARG A 158 -10.07 -11.64 -15.87
C ARG A 158 -9.08 -10.48 -16.01
N PRO A 159 -7.82 -10.74 -16.41
CA PRO A 159 -6.90 -9.68 -16.83
C PRO A 159 -7.52 -8.88 -17.97
N PHE A 160 -7.44 -7.54 -17.90
CA PHE A 160 -7.86 -6.70 -19.03
C PHE A 160 -6.92 -6.91 -20.21
N ARG A 161 -7.46 -7.33 -21.36
CA ARG A 161 -6.69 -7.58 -22.59
C ARG A 161 -6.83 -6.46 -23.63
N SER A 162 -7.90 -5.68 -23.55
CA SER A 162 -8.16 -4.52 -24.40
C SER A 162 -7.34 -3.29 -23.99
N ILE A 163 -7.32 -2.26 -24.83
CA ILE A 163 -6.60 -1.00 -24.57
C ILE A 163 -7.21 -0.32 -23.33
N ASN A 164 -6.50 -0.40 -22.22
CA ASN A 164 -6.84 0.17 -20.93
C ASN A 164 -5.54 0.44 -20.16
N LYS A 165 -5.54 1.36 -19.19
CA LYS A 165 -4.42 1.54 -18.26
C LYS A 165 -4.03 0.25 -17.53
N TRP A 166 -4.98 -0.66 -17.31
CA TRP A 166 -4.80 -1.98 -16.69
C TRP A 166 -4.54 -3.12 -17.67
N ARG A 167 -4.18 -2.83 -18.93
CA ARG A 167 -3.93 -3.86 -19.94
C ARG A 167 -2.74 -4.74 -19.57
N VAL A 168 -2.95 -6.05 -19.66
CA VAL A 168 -1.95 -7.08 -19.39
C VAL A 168 -1.77 -7.97 -20.61
N ASN A 169 -0.54 -8.13 -21.06
CA ASN A 169 -0.21 -9.02 -22.17
C ASN A 169 -0.17 -10.49 -21.74
N PHE A 170 -0.38 -11.42 -22.67
CA PHE A 170 -0.29 -12.85 -22.37
C PHE A 170 1.12 -13.29 -21.94
N THR A 171 2.15 -12.59 -22.41
CA THR A 171 3.54 -12.80 -21.96
C THR A 171 3.77 -12.39 -20.50
N GLU A 172 2.99 -11.44 -19.99
CA GLU A 172 3.07 -10.99 -18.59
C GLU A 172 2.25 -11.88 -17.66
N TYR A 173 1.07 -12.32 -18.12
CA TYR A 173 0.19 -13.22 -17.39
C TYR A 173 -0.52 -14.15 -18.37
N PRO A 174 -0.12 -15.43 -18.48
CA PRO A 174 -0.65 -16.33 -19.50
C PRO A 174 -2.04 -16.88 -19.17
N PHE A 175 -2.43 -16.87 -17.89
CA PHE A 175 -3.68 -17.48 -17.45
C PHE A 175 -4.90 -16.59 -17.77
N SER A 176 -6.07 -17.23 -17.89
CA SER A 176 -7.32 -16.54 -18.24
C SER A 176 -7.96 -15.79 -17.06
N PHE A 177 -7.63 -16.19 -15.83
CA PHE A 177 -8.21 -15.67 -14.61
C PHE A 177 -7.12 -15.42 -13.58
N TYR A 178 -7.25 -14.34 -12.82
CA TYR A 178 -6.48 -14.15 -11.60
C TYR A 178 -6.96 -15.12 -10.51
N PRO A 179 -6.08 -15.48 -9.54
CA PRO A 179 -6.53 -16.03 -8.27
C PRO A 179 -7.52 -15.07 -7.61
N SER A 180 -8.33 -15.56 -6.68
CA SER A 180 -9.17 -14.68 -5.85
C SER A 180 -8.27 -13.72 -5.08
N TYR A 181 -8.58 -12.44 -5.10
CA TYR A 181 -7.78 -11.39 -4.46
C TYR A 181 -8.70 -10.34 -3.82
N CYS A 182 -8.15 -9.52 -2.93
CA CYS A 182 -8.83 -8.40 -2.32
C CYS A 182 -8.92 -7.22 -3.28
N ALA A 183 -10.05 -6.52 -3.30
CA ALA A 183 -10.18 -5.27 -4.03
C ALA A 183 -9.16 -4.23 -3.51
N GLY A 184 -8.42 -3.61 -4.43
CA GLY A 184 -7.31 -2.73 -4.09
C GLY A 184 -7.64 -1.50 -3.23
N PHE A 185 -8.88 -0.99 -3.27
CA PHE A 185 -9.25 0.24 -2.56
C PHE A 185 -9.02 0.16 -1.05
N ALA A 186 -9.29 -0.99 -0.41
CA ALA A 186 -8.99 -1.18 1.01
C ALA A 186 -8.99 -2.66 1.42
N TYR A 187 -8.07 -3.01 2.32
CA TYR A 187 -8.12 -4.26 3.07
C TYR A 187 -7.36 -4.19 4.38
N LEU A 188 -7.85 -4.94 5.36
CA LEU A 188 -7.31 -5.01 6.70
C LEU A 188 -6.62 -6.34 6.92
N MET A 189 -5.45 -6.33 7.54
CA MET A 189 -4.71 -7.55 7.85
C MET A 189 -4.07 -7.50 9.23
N THR A 190 -3.73 -8.66 9.78
CA THR A 190 -2.87 -8.76 10.96
C THR A 190 -1.39 -8.77 10.58
N PRO A 191 -0.47 -8.34 11.47
CA PRO A 191 0.97 -8.25 11.13
C PRO A 191 1.59 -9.57 10.70
N ASP A 192 1.11 -10.70 11.22
CA ASP A 192 1.60 -12.03 10.83
C ASP A 192 1.27 -12.39 9.38
N VAL A 193 0.16 -11.87 8.83
CA VAL A 193 -0.15 -11.98 7.39
C VAL A 193 0.82 -11.13 6.56
N ALA A 194 1.10 -9.90 6.99
CA ALA A 194 2.08 -9.04 6.31
C ALA A 194 3.48 -9.69 6.27
N VAL A 195 3.92 -10.32 7.37
CA VAL A 195 5.18 -11.07 7.43
C VAL A 195 5.19 -12.26 6.48
N GLN A 196 4.06 -12.99 6.37
CA GLN A 196 3.93 -14.09 5.41
C GLN A 196 4.06 -13.61 3.96
N PHE A 197 3.35 -12.53 3.58
CA PHE A 197 3.50 -11.93 2.25
C PHE A 197 4.95 -11.53 1.96
N LEU A 198 5.62 -10.85 2.90
CA LEU A 198 7.03 -10.48 2.74
C LEU A 198 7.94 -11.69 2.55
N LYS A 199 7.69 -12.79 3.27
CA LYS A 199 8.48 -14.02 3.17
C LYS A 199 8.30 -14.68 1.79
N VAL A 200 7.06 -14.84 1.33
CA VAL A 200 6.75 -15.48 0.04
C VAL A 200 7.20 -14.61 -1.13
N SER A 201 7.10 -13.28 -1.00
CA SER A 201 7.48 -12.34 -2.07
C SER A 201 8.90 -12.54 -2.59
N LYS A 202 9.82 -13.02 -1.73
CA LYS A 202 11.22 -13.30 -2.09
C LYS A 202 11.41 -14.40 -3.13
N TYR A 203 10.40 -15.26 -3.30
CA TYR A 203 10.46 -16.44 -4.17
C TYR A 203 9.53 -16.32 -5.38
N VAL A 204 8.72 -15.27 -5.45
CA VAL A 204 7.73 -15.06 -6.50
C VAL A 204 8.14 -13.85 -7.33
N LYS A 205 8.06 -13.96 -8.66
CA LYS A 205 8.31 -12.83 -9.56
C LYS A 205 7.25 -11.74 -9.35
N PHE A 206 7.69 -10.50 -9.19
CA PHE A 206 6.79 -9.38 -8.96
C PHE A 206 5.84 -9.18 -10.13
N TYR A 207 4.59 -8.93 -9.77
CA TYR A 207 3.52 -8.59 -10.69
C TYR A 207 3.01 -7.19 -10.37
N TRP A 208 2.77 -6.37 -11.40
CA TRP A 208 2.64 -4.91 -11.23
C TRP A 208 1.28 -4.44 -10.73
N ILE A 209 0.28 -5.31 -10.81
CA ILE A 209 -1.02 -5.07 -10.20
C ILE A 209 -0.90 -5.54 -8.75
N ASP A 210 -0.71 -4.60 -7.84
CA ASP A 210 -0.28 -4.85 -6.46
C ASP A 210 -1.31 -5.65 -5.67
N ASP A 211 -2.60 -5.35 -5.78
CA ASP A 211 -3.65 -6.07 -5.06
C ASP A 211 -3.77 -7.54 -5.51
N VAL A 212 -3.69 -7.80 -6.81
CA VAL A 212 -3.62 -9.16 -7.38
C VAL A 212 -2.35 -9.89 -6.91
N PHE A 213 -1.20 -9.20 -6.93
CA PHE A 213 0.05 -9.81 -6.51
C PHE A 213 0.02 -10.18 -5.03
N ILE A 214 -0.28 -9.22 -4.17
CA ILE A 214 -0.12 -9.34 -2.71
C ILE A 214 -1.17 -10.28 -2.11
N THR A 215 -2.43 -10.18 -2.53
CA THR A 215 -3.53 -10.88 -1.86
C THR A 215 -4.08 -12.07 -2.64
N GLY A 216 -3.56 -12.31 -3.85
CA GLY A 216 -3.96 -13.43 -4.68
C GLY A 216 -2.80 -14.35 -5.07
N ILE A 217 -1.64 -13.80 -5.43
CA ILE A 217 -0.49 -14.60 -5.89
C ILE A 217 0.40 -15.05 -4.72
N LEU A 218 0.65 -14.18 -3.74
CA LEU A 218 1.41 -14.51 -2.52
C LEU A 218 0.59 -15.29 -1.51
#